data_AF-A0A7S1Q9G1-F1
#
_entry.id   AF-A0A7S1Q9G1-F1
#
_cell.length_a   1.000
_cell.length_b   1.000
_cell.length_c   1.000
_cell.angle_alpha   90.00
_cell.angle_beta   90.00
_cell.angle_gamma   90.00
#
_symmetry.space_group_name_H-M   'P 1'
#
loop_
_entity.id
_entity.type
_entity.pdbx_description
1 polymer ?
#
loop_
_entity_poly.entity_id
_entity_poly.type
_entity_poly.pdbx_seq_one_letter_code
_entity_poly.pdbx_strand_id
1 'polypeptide(L)'
;MPPPLLSTLQEMLGPGAAFWREHGYNELHGRGEAGYFSYLHTLAGPPESALDLVIRHIWELARGHFPALDGATAAEWWAHRRPHVCGHQMHFDSDDEGVGGPRHPICSCVAFVEAPPGVGGPTLVTDQRSGD
;
A
#
# COMPACT_ATOMS: atom_id res chain seq x y z
N MET A 1 -11.69 -0.76 8.27
CA MET A 1 -11.26 0.65 8.42
C MET A 1 -12.38 1.44 9.09
N PRO A 2 -12.12 2.19 10.17
CA PRO A 2 -13.06 3.15 10.75
C PRO A 2 -13.51 4.18 9.70
N PRO A 3 -14.79 4.60 9.67
CA PRO A 3 -15.28 5.54 8.67
C PRO A 3 -14.46 6.85 8.57
N PRO A 4 -14.03 7.50 9.68
CA PRO A 4 -13.24 8.73 9.58
C PRO A 4 -11.89 8.52 8.88
N LEU A 5 -11.21 7.40 9.16
CA LEU A 5 -9.93 7.08 8.52
C LEU A 5 -10.10 6.76 7.03
N LEU A 6 -11.19 6.08 6.67
CA LEU A 6 -11.52 5.84 5.27
C LEU A 6 -11.83 7.15 4.54
N SER A 7 -12.62 8.04 5.14
CA SER A 7 -12.91 9.36 4.54
C SER A 7 -11.64 10.17 4.31
N THR A 8 -10.71 10.18 5.26
CA THR A 8 -9.41 10.84 5.07
C THR A 8 -8.64 10.25 3.89
N LEU A 9 -8.59 8.92 3.75
CA LEU A 9 -7.97 8.29 2.59
C LEU A 9 -8.67 8.65 1.27
N GLN A 10 -9.99 8.73 1.26
CA GLN A 10 -10.77 9.10 0.08
C GLN A 10 -10.54 10.56 -0.33
N GLU A 11 -10.38 11.47 0.63
CA GLU A 11 -9.99 12.85 0.35
C GLU A 11 -8.56 12.97 -0.20
N MET A 12 -7.62 12.21 0.39
CA MET A 12 -6.20 12.25 0.01
C MET A 12 -5.88 11.51 -1.29
N LEU A 13 -6.59 10.43 -1.60
CA LEU A 13 -6.27 9.49 -2.67
C LEU A 13 -7.44 9.24 -3.65
N GLY A 14 -8.55 9.97 -3.52
CA GLY A 14 -9.65 9.90 -4.47
C GLY A 14 -9.24 10.32 -5.89
N PRO A 15 -10.04 10.03 -6.93
CA PRO A 15 -9.69 10.27 -8.34
C PRO A 15 -9.24 11.70 -8.67
N GLY A 16 -9.83 12.70 -7.98
CA GLY A 16 -9.51 14.12 -8.16
C GLY A 16 -8.46 14.68 -7.22
N ALA A 17 -7.85 13.84 -6.36
CA ALA A 17 -6.91 14.30 -5.34
C ALA A 17 -5.65 14.89 -5.98
N ALA A 18 -5.11 15.94 -5.36
CA ALA A 18 -3.90 16.62 -5.81
C ALA A 18 -2.69 15.66 -5.86
N PHE A 19 -2.68 14.66 -4.98
CA PHE A 19 -1.67 13.59 -4.92
C PHE A 19 -1.34 13.04 -6.30
N TRP A 20 -2.32 12.65 -7.11
CA TRP A 20 -2.05 12.03 -8.41
C TRP A 20 -1.35 12.98 -9.39
N ARG A 21 -1.80 14.23 -9.44
CA ARG A 21 -1.22 15.25 -10.33
C ARG A 21 0.19 15.64 -9.87
N GLU A 22 0.39 15.81 -8.57
CA GLU A 22 1.68 16.23 -8.00
C GLU A 22 2.76 15.15 -8.15
N HIS A 23 2.36 13.87 -8.19
CA HIS A 23 3.27 12.75 -8.44
C HIS A 23 3.40 12.38 -9.93
N GLY A 24 2.81 13.16 -10.84
CA GLY A 24 2.79 12.86 -12.28
C GLY A 24 2.25 11.45 -12.55
N TYR A 25 1.26 11.01 -11.78
CA TYR A 25 0.79 9.63 -11.81
C TYR A 25 0.07 9.34 -13.13
N ASN A 26 0.57 8.35 -13.87
CA ASN A 26 -0.02 7.89 -15.11
C ASN A 26 -0.81 6.59 -14.88
N GLU A 27 -2.14 6.68 -14.95
CA GLU A 27 -3.04 5.55 -14.70
C GLU A 27 -2.86 4.38 -15.69
N LEU A 28 -2.52 4.67 -16.95
CA LEU A 28 -2.32 3.64 -17.98
C LEU A 28 -1.05 2.83 -17.71
N HIS A 29 0.01 3.50 -17.28
CA HIS A 29 1.28 2.85 -16.93
C HIS A 29 1.34 2.40 -15.46
N GLY A 30 0.40 2.87 -14.62
CA GLY A 30 0.30 2.56 -13.20
C GLY A 30 1.48 3.03 -12.35
N ARG A 31 2.19 4.09 -12.79
CA ARG A 31 3.37 4.66 -12.15
C ARG A 31 3.46 6.17 -12.38
N GLY A 32 4.24 6.86 -11.54
CA GLY A 32 4.55 8.29 -11.72
C GLY A 32 5.54 8.54 -12.86
N GLU A 33 5.64 9.80 -13.29
CA GLU A 33 6.69 10.26 -14.22
C GLU A 33 8.10 9.98 -13.69
N ALA A 34 8.27 10.05 -12.37
CA ALA A 34 9.52 9.73 -11.67
C ALA A 34 9.75 8.22 -11.45
N GLY A 35 8.84 7.35 -11.90
CA GLY A 35 8.92 5.91 -11.69
C GLY A 35 8.18 5.44 -10.43
N TYR A 36 8.73 4.41 -9.78
CA TYR A 36 8.24 3.90 -8.49
C TYR A 36 8.55 4.91 -7.39
N PHE A 37 7.58 5.13 -6.51
CA PHE A 37 7.76 5.94 -5.30
C PHE A 37 6.90 5.39 -4.18
N SER A 38 7.39 5.57 -2.97
CA SER A 38 6.80 5.11 -1.72
C SER A 38 7.19 6.06 -0.60
N TYR A 39 6.51 5.97 0.54
CA TYR A 39 6.85 6.76 1.73
C TYR A 39 6.99 5.85 2.93
N LEU A 40 8.09 6.01 3.62
CA LEU A 40 8.41 5.29 4.84
C LEU A 40 7.95 6.10 6.05
N HIS A 41 7.23 5.44 6.95
CA HIS A 41 6.71 5.99 8.20
C HIS A 41 7.33 5.25 9.37
N THR A 42 7.80 5.99 10.37
CA THR A 42 8.24 5.40 11.64
C THR A 42 7.03 4.99 12.48
N LEU A 43 7.07 3.78 13.04
CA LEU A 43 6.03 3.31 13.97
C LEU A 43 6.31 3.76 15.41
N ALA A 44 7.52 4.22 15.70
CA ALA A 44 7.89 4.75 17.01
C ALA A 44 7.35 6.18 17.22
N GLY A 45 7.00 6.52 18.46
CA GLY A 45 6.51 7.86 18.83
C GLY A 45 5.01 8.07 18.60
N PRO A 46 4.50 9.31 18.74
CA PRO A 46 3.12 9.66 18.41
C PRO A 46 2.91 9.76 16.88
N PRO A 47 1.68 9.58 16.38
CA PRO A 47 1.35 9.85 14.98
C PRO A 47 1.46 11.35 14.65
N GLU A 48 2.11 11.68 13.55
CA GLU A 48 2.33 13.05 13.06
C GLU A 48 1.35 13.45 11.95
N SER A 49 0.73 12.46 11.31
CA SER A 49 -0.25 12.68 10.24
C SER A 49 -1.49 11.80 10.37
N ALA A 50 -2.54 12.15 9.62
CA ALA A 50 -3.71 11.29 9.51
C ALA A 50 -3.39 9.93 8.87
N LEU A 51 -2.35 9.87 8.03
CA LEU A 51 -1.91 8.65 7.41
C LEU A 51 -1.20 7.72 8.41
N ASP A 52 -0.47 8.30 9.37
CA ASP A 52 0.13 7.53 10.47
C ASP A 52 -0.96 6.84 11.29
N LEU A 53 -2.11 7.50 11.49
CA LEU A 53 -3.26 6.89 12.16
C LEU A 53 -3.85 5.73 11.37
N VAL A 54 -3.93 5.85 10.04
CA VAL A 54 -4.34 4.75 9.14
C VAL A 54 -3.36 3.59 9.24
N ILE A 55 -2.07 3.85 9.09
CA ILE A 55 -1.00 2.85 9.13
C ILE A 55 -1.02 2.12 10.47
N ARG A 56 -1.10 2.84 11.58
CA ARG A 56 -1.17 2.24 12.92
C ARG A 56 -2.43 1.39 13.11
N HIS A 57 -3.57 1.84 12.59
CA HIS A 57 -4.79 1.04 12.64
C HIS A 57 -4.65 -0.28 11.87
N ILE A 58 -4.08 -0.26 10.66
CA ILE A 58 -3.83 -1.47 9.87
C ILE A 58 -2.80 -2.37 10.58
N TRP A 59 -1.73 -1.78 11.11
CA TRP A 59 -0.70 -2.49 11.84
C TRP A 59 -1.27 -3.23 13.04
N GLU A 60 -2.08 -2.57 13.89
CA GLU A 60 -2.72 -3.23 15.04
C GLU A 60 -3.64 -4.39 14.65
N LEU A 61 -4.36 -4.28 13.53
CA LEU A 61 -5.13 -5.41 12.99
C LEU A 61 -4.23 -6.56 12.52
N ALA A 62 -3.14 -6.25 11.81
CA ALA A 62 -2.23 -7.25 11.26
C ALA A 62 -1.40 -7.96 12.33
N ARG A 63 -1.02 -7.28 13.42
CA ARG A 63 -0.25 -7.85 14.54
C ARG A 63 -0.93 -9.07 15.17
N GLY A 64 -2.26 -9.09 15.21
CA GLY A 64 -3.03 -10.24 15.70
C GLY A 64 -2.82 -11.53 14.89
N HIS A 65 -2.30 -11.41 13.66
CA HIS A 65 -2.07 -12.53 12.74
C HIS A 65 -0.57 -12.77 12.44
N PHE A 66 0.27 -11.74 12.60
CA PHE A 66 1.69 -11.79 12.29
C PHE A 66 2.52 -11.34 13.51
N PRO A 67 2.87 -12.26 14.44
CA PRO A 67 3.59 -11.91 15.67
C PRO A 67 4.92 -11.18 15.45
N ALA A 68 5.58 -11.41 14.31
CA ALA A 68 6.82 -10.71 13.95
C ALA A 68 6.65 -9.18 13.84
N LEU A 69 5.41 -8.69 13.66
CA LEU A 69 5.12 -7.25 13.62
C LEU A 69 5.31 -6.54 14.97
N ASP A 70 5.46 -7.26 16.08
CA ASP A 70 5.81 -6.66 17.38
C ASP A 70 7.19 -6.02 17.37
N GLY A 71 8.09 -6.49 16.49
CA GLY A 71 9.41 -5.91 16.27
C GLY A 71 9.47 -4.91 15.11
N ALA A 72 8.35 -4.58 14.47
CA ALA A 72 8.33 -3.66 13.33
C ALA A 72 8.65 -2.23 13.79
N THR A 73 9.59 -1.57 13.10
CA THR A 73 10.01 -0.19 13.41
C THR A 73 9.45 0.83 12.43
N ALA A 74 9.06 0.39 11.25
CA ALA A 74 8.57 1.25 10.19
C ALA A 74 7.50 0.52 9.35
N ALA A 75 6.71 1.31 8.64
CA ALA A 75 5.80 0.85 7.60
C ALA A 75 6.00 1.72 6.37
N GLU A 76 6.10 1.08 5.21
CA GLU A 76 6.13 1.75 3.93
C GLU A 76 4.75 1.68 3.28
N TRP A 77 4.36 2.74 2.57
CA TRP A 77 3.17 2.70 1.75
C TRP A 77 3.39 3.39 0.41
N TRP A 78 2.58 2.98 -0.56
CA TRP A 78 2.36 3.64 -1.83
C TRP A 78 0.89 3.44 -2.22
N ALA A 79 0.44 4.16 -3.22
CA ALA A 79 -0.94 4.03 -3.72
C ALA A 79 -0.96 3.84 -5.23
N HIS A 80 -1.93 3.06 -5.70
CA HIS A 80 -2.23 2.93 -7.11
C HIS A 80 -3.69 3.27 -7.41
N ARG A 81 -3.90 3.89 -8.56
CA ARG A 81 -5.20 4.03 -9.21
C ARG A 81 -5.08 3.45 -10.61
N ARG A 82 -5.72 2.30 -10.86
CA ARG A 82 -5.64 1.61 -12.15
C ARG A 82 -7.01 1.60 -12.82
N PRO A 83 -7.07 1.75 -14.16
CA PRO A 83 -8.30 1.53 -14.91
C PRO A 83 -8.84 0.11 -14.69
N HIS A 84 -10.13 -0.06 -14.92
CA HIS A 84 -10.74 -1.39 -14.97
C HIS A 84 -9.98 -2.28 -15.98
N VAL A 85 -9.80 -3.55 -15.63
CA VAL A 85 -8.98 -4.59 -16.30
C VAL A 85 -7.45 -4.47 -16.21
N CYS A 86 -6.90 -3.40 -15.63
CA CYS A 86 -5.45 -3.27 -15.43
C CYS A 86 -5.00 -3.93 -14.11
N GLY A 87 -4.85 -5.25 -14.13
CA GLY A 87 -4.29 -6.03 -13.01
C GLY A 87 -2.77 -5.84 -12.84
N HIS A 88 -2.20 -6.51 -11.84
CA HIS A 88 -0.76 -6.58 -11.60
C HIS A 88 -0.22 -7.97 -11.91
N GLN A 89 1.03 -8.06 -12.36
CA GLN A 89 1.72 -9.35 -12.44
C GLN A 89 1.95 -9.91 -11.03
N MET A 90 1.87 -11.24 -10.88
CA MET A 90 2.20 -11.92 -9.63
C MET A 90 3.67 -11.69 -9.30
N HIS A 91 3.97 -11.31 -8.06
CA HIS A 91 5.32 -11.04 -7.58
C HIS A 91 5.39 -11.18 -6.06
N PHE A 92 6.61 -11.21 -5.53
CA PHE A 92 6.86 -11.01 -4.09
C PHE A 92 7.11 -9.52 -3.85
N ASP A 93 6.46 -8.94 -2.84
CA ASP A 93 6.73 -7.57 -2.43
C ASP A 93 8.18 -7.46 -1.96
N SER A 94 8.96 -6.57 -2.56
CA SER A 94 10.35 -6.36 -2.20
C SER A 94 10.72 -4.89 -2.27
N ASP A 95 11.58 -4.48 -1.34
CA ASP A 95 12.18 -3.15 -1.33
C ASP A 95 13.01 -2.94 -2.60
N ASP A 96 12.83 -1.78 -3.23
CA ASP A 96 13.46 -1.37 -4.50
C ASP A 96 13.43 -2.47 -5.58
N GLU A 97 12.31 -3.17 -5.72
CA GLU A 97 12.12 -4.29 -6.68
C GLU A 97 13.19 -5.39 -6.56
N GLY A 98 13.84 -5.52 -5.40
CA GLY A 98 14.89 -6.49 -5.13
C GLY A 98 16.29 -6.09 -5.61
N VAL A 99 16.51 -4.83 -5.98
CA VAL A 99 17.84 -4.30 -6.32
C VAL A 99 18.79 -4.45 -5.12
N GLY A 100 19.93 -5.10 -5.33
CA GLY A 100 20.89 -5.40 -4.26
C GLY A 100 20.54 -6.62 -3.40
N GLY A 101 19.48 -7.36 -3.76
CA GLY A 101 18.99 -8.54 -3.06
C GLY A 101 17.60 -8.29 -2.46
N PRO A 102 16.70 -9.28 -2.48
CA PRO A 102 15.33 -9.08 -2.05
C PRO A 102 15.25 -8.85 -0.54
N ARG A 103 14.69 -7.70 -0.16
CA ARG A 103 14.26 -7.44 1.22
C ARG A 103 12.74 -7.37 1.22
N HIS A 104 12.10 -8.31 1.89
CA HIS A 104 10.64 -8.40 1.92
C HIS A 104 10.10 -7.72 3.19
N PRO A 105 8.91 -7.10 3.14
CA PRO A 105 8.23 -6.66 4.35
C PRO A 105 7.87 -7.87 5.25
N ILE A 106 7.74 -7.63 6.55
CA ILE A 106 7.27 -8.65 7.51
C ILE A 106 5.85 -9.11 7.15
N CYS A 107 5.02 -8.16 6.71
CA CYS A 107 3.64 -8.37 6.30
C CYS A 107 3.26 -7.28 5.29
N SER A 108 2.56 -7.67 4.23
CA SER A 108 1.96 -6.76 3.27
C SER A 108 0.47 -6.61 3.54
N CYS A 109 -0.04 -5.38 3.45
CA CYS A 109 -1.44 -5.07 3.64
C CYS A 109 -1.96 -4.26 2.45
N VAL A 110 -3.13 -4.62 1.92
CA VAL A 110 -3.81 -3.86 0.86
C VAL A 110 -5.09 -3.26 1.43
N ALA A 111 -5.22 -1.94 1.35
CA ALA A 111 -6.43 -1.22 1.72
C ALA A 111 -7.08 -0.62 0.47
N PHE A 112 -8.30 -1.08 0.15
CA PHE A 112 -9.08 -0.50 -0.94
C PHE A 112 -9.74 0.81 -0.46
N VAL A 113 -9.32 1.94 -1.03
CA VAL A 113 -9.88 3.28 -0.74
C VAL A 113 -11.20 3.50 -1.48
N GLU A 114 -11.21 3.11 -2.76
CA GLU A 114 -12.41 3.05 -3.59
C GLU A 114 -12.50 1.68 -4.25
N ALA A 115 -13.66 1.04 -4.13
CA ALA A 115 -13.96 -0.25 -4.76
C ALA A 115 -15.42 -0.28 -5.24
N PRO A 116 -15.73 0.36 -6.39
CA PRO A 116 -17.06 0.34 -6.95
C PRO A 116 -17.53 -1.10 -7.22
N PRO A 117 -18.80 -1.45 -6.92
CA PRO A 117 -19.32 -2.78 -7.19
C PRO A 117 -19.13 -3.19 -8.65
N GLY A 118 -18.60 -4.39 -8.89
CA GLY A 118 -18.38 -4.93 -10.23
C GLY A 118 -17.14 -4.40 -10.98
N VAL A 119 -16.32 -3.56 -10.34
CA VAL A 119 -15.08 -3.01 -10.92
C VAL A 119 -13.86 -3.59 -10.21
N GLY A 120 -12.92 -4.13 -10.98
CA GLY A 120 -11.64 -4.63 -10.47
C GLY A 120 -11.61 -6.14 -10.27
N GLY A 121 -10.60 -6.63 -9.55
CA GLY A 121 -10.43 -8.04 -9.20
C GLY A 121 -9.90 -8.19 -7.77
N PRO A 122 -9.98 -9.39 -7.17
CA PRO A 122 -9.49 -9.62 -5.83
C PRO A 122 -7.96 -9.53 -5.77
N THR A 123 -7.42 -9.26 -4.59
CA THR A 123 -6.02 -9.57 -4.30
C THR A 123 -5.87 -11.09 -4.24
N LEU A 124 -4.95 -11.62 -5.05
CA LEU A 124 -4.60 -13.04 -5.04
C LEU A 124 -3.32 -13.24 -4.23
N VAL A 125 -3.38 -14.14 -3.26
CA VAL A 125 -2.23 -14.55 -2.44
C VAL A 125 -2.09 -16.06 -2.58
N THR A 126 -0.89 -16.53 -2.86
CA THR A 126 -0.56 -17.95 -2.98
C THR A 126 0.43 -18.35 -1.88
N ASP A 127 0.62 -19.66 -1.70
CA ASP A 127 1.63 -20.25 -0.82
C ASP A 127 2.95 -20.57 -1.54
N GLN A 128 3.11 -20.09 -2.79
CA GLN A 128 4.33 -20.25 -3.59
C GLN A 128 5.53 -19.63 -2.87
N ARG A 129 6.66 -20.34 -2.84
CA ARG A 129 7.91 -19.86 -2.25
C ARG A 129 8.87 -19.39 -3.33
N SER A 130 9.77 -18.50 -2.95
CA SER A 130 10.83 -18.05 -3.85
C SER A 130 11.75 -19.22 -4.21
N GLY A 131 11.85 -19.54 -5.49
CA GLY A 131 12.70 -20.63 -6.00
C GLY A 131 12.00 -21.96 -6.22
N ASP A 132 10.68 -22.04 -5.98
CA ASP A 132 9.85 -23.18 -6.41
C ASP A 132 9.71 -23.28 -7.95
#